data_AF-F9R6V5-F1
#
_entry.id   AF-F9R6V5-F1
#
_cell.length_a   1.000
_cell.length_b   1.000
_cell.length_c   1.000
_cell.angle_alpha   90.00
_cell.angle_beta   90.00
_cell.angle_gamma   90.00
#
_symmetry.space_group_name_H-M   'P 1'
#
loop_
_entity.id
_entity.type
_entity.pdbx_description
1 polymer ?
#
loop_
_entity_poly.entity_id
_entity_poly.type
_entity_poly.pdbx_seq_one_letter_code
_entity_poly.pdbx_strand_id
1 'polypeptide(L)'
;MTVKLLLLTTTLVCSSFSSFAETTLTFLDSHRASAQLSRNDDFMQRLSQFDMEARMKTVDHVIKPEFKRFVRNHTLDWSEQDRAYVNQAYAELKQELDHYPLDLPHSINMILTTGAEEGTAAYTRGKAIILQRDKLVLGKELKRIMAHEIFHIYTRHNLAKKDELYQSIGFDYVGEIEFPDDLEDRKITNPDAPLNDYAILVEYNQQPVWAMPILYSVSEKYDLDKGGEFFNYLLFKFLIVADKEGNWTYDDDHPLIVDRSELNGFLEQVGYNTNYIIHPEEILADNFALLILNTQPVNSPEVIAKMKRILMN
;
A
#
# COMPACT_ATOMS: atom_id res chain seq x y z
N MET A 1 33.21 -60.30 35.58
CA MET A 1 32.97 -59.82 34.20
C MET A 1 31.76 -58.91 34.24
N THR A 2 31.99 -57.60 34.22
CA THR A 2 30.93 -56.59 34.34
C THR A 2 30.84 -55.89 32.99
N VAL A 3 29.79 -56.18 32.23
CA VAL A 3 29.55 -55.58 30.92
C VAL A 3 29.03 -54.16 31.14
N LYS A 4 29.81 -53.14 30.76
CA LYS A 4 29.35 -51.76 30.64
C LYS A 4 28.51 -51.64 29.37
N LEU A 5 27.21 -51.39 29.54
CA LEU A 5 26.30 -51.07 28.45
C LEU A 5 26.51 -49.60 28.06
N LEU A 6 27.03 -49.38 26.86
CA LEU A 6 27.21 -48.05 26.26
C LEU A 6 25.87 -47.61 25.66
N LEU A 7 25.20 -46.63 26.26
CA LEU A 7 24.03 -45.99 25.65
C LEU A 7 24.52 -45.01 24.56
N LEU A 8 24.23 -45.33 23.30
CA LEU A 8 24.39 -44.42 22.17
C LEU A 8 23.11 -43.58 22.07
N THR A 9 23.16 -42.31 22.46
CA THR A 9 22.06 -41.37 22.25
C THR A 9 22.15 -40.81 20.84
N THR A 10 21.33 -41.32 19.93
CA THR A 10 21.14 -40.77 18.59
C THR A 10 20.27 -39.51 18.70
N THR A 11 20.87 -38.33 18.64
CA THR A 11 20.13 -37.06 18.48
C THR A 11 19.54 -37.02 17.07
N LEU A 12 18.24 -37.27 16.97
CA LEU A 12 17.45 -37.04 15.77
C LEU A 12 17.29 -35.53 15.60
N VAL A 13 18.06 -34.92 14.70
CA VAL A 13 17.83 -33.54 14.26
C VAL A 13 16.58 -33.58 13.39
N CYS A 14 15.44 -33.24 13.98
CA CYS A 14 14.21 -33.00 13.24
C CYS A 14 14.35 -31.63 12.57
N SER A 15 14.82 -31.60 11.33
CA SER A 15 14.66 -30.45 10.46
C SER A 15 13.18 -30.33 10.12
N SER A 16 12.45 -29.51 10.88
CA SER A 16 11.12 -29.06 10.51
C SER A 16 11.25 -28.20 9.25
N PHE A 17 11.06 -28.81 8.08
CA PHE A 17 10.64 -28.06 6.92
C PHE A 17 9.24 -27.52 7.25
N SER A 18 9.16 -26.26 7.65
CA SER A 18 7.90 -25.54 7.65
C SER A 18 7.37 -25.60 6.22
N SER A 19 6.36 -26.43 6.01
CA SER A 19 5.50 -26.36 4.84
C SER A 19 4.85 -24.98 4.88
N PHE A 20 5.45 -23.99 4.23
CA PHE A 20 4.78 -22.71 3.99
C PHE A 20 3.49 -23.05 3.25
N ALA A 21 2.37 -22.95 3.94
CA ALA A 21 1.09 -23.28 3.34
C ALA A 21 0.85 -22.36 2.15
N GLU A 22 0.58 -22.96 1.00
CA GLU A 22 0.46 -22.27 -0.27
C GLU A 22 -0.64 -21.19 -0.20
N THR A 23 -0.30 -19.96 -0.55
CA THR A 23 -1.28 -18.87 -0.64
C THR A 23 -2.25 -19.15 -1.79
N THR A 24 -3.54 -19.08 -1.51
CA THR A 24 -4.61 -19.32 -2.50
C THR A 24 -5.47 -18.07 -2.72
N LEU A 25 -6.06 -17.95 -3.91
CA LEU A 25 -7.01 -16.87 -4.19
C LEU A 25 -8.44 -17.28 -3.82
N THR A 26 -9.10 -16.47 -3.00
CA THR A 26 -10.51 -16.65 -2.62
C THR A 26 -11.36 -15.53 -3.24
N PHE A 27 -12.07 -15.87 -4.30
CA PHE A 27 -12.94 -14.93 -5.02
C PHE A 27 -14.29 -14.77 -4.32
N LEU A 28 -14.55 -13.57 -3.80
CA LEU A 28 -15.80 -13.26 -3.13
C LEU A 28 -16.89 -12.87 -4.14
N ASP A 29 -18.10 -13.39 -3.94
CA ASP A 29 -19.30 -12.89 -4.63
C ASP A 29 -19.63 -11.45 -4.17
N SER A 30 -20.48 -10.76 -4.94
CA SER A 30 -20.88 -9.37 -4.67
C SER A 30 -21.41 -9.18 -3.25
N HIS A 31 -22.19 -10.13 -2.73
CA HIS A 31 -22.73 -10.08 -1.37
C HIS A 31 -21.62 -10.13 -0.31
N ARG A 32 -20.67 -11.08 -0.41
CA ARG A 32 -19.54 -11.19 0.53
C ARG A 32 -18.56 -10.02 0.39
N ALA A 33 -18.31 -9.56 -0.83
CA ALA A 33 -17.51 -8.36 -1.09
C ALA A 33 -18.11 -7.12 -0.44
N SER A 34 -19.42 -6.92 -0.61
CA SER A 34 -20.19 -5.84 0.02
C SER A 34 -20.09 -5.85 1.55
N ALA A 35 -20.21 -7.04 2.16
CA ALA A 35 -20.00 -7.19 3.61
C ALA A 35 -18.56 -6.86 4.03
N GLN A 36 -17.56 -7.23 3.24
CA GLN A 36 -16.16 -6.94 3.54
C GLN A 36 -15.82 -5.45 3.40
N LEU A 37 -16.18 -4.80 2.29
CA LEU A 37 -15.81 -3.41 2.02
C LEU A 37 -16.59 -2.39 2.86
N SER A 38 -17.70 -2.79 3.49
CA SER A 38 -18.47 -1.93 4.40
C SER A 38 -18.03 -2.00 5.87
N ARG A 39 -16.99 -2.78 6.18
CA ARG A 39 -16.40 -2.85 7.53
C ARG A 39 -15.84 -1.49 7.95
N ASN A 40 -15.79 -1.29 9.27
CA ASN A 40 -15.16 -0.12 9.87
C ASN A 40 -13.66 -0.39 10.11
N ASP A 41 -12.93 -0.68 9.03
CA ASP A 41 -11.48 -0.92 9.08
C ASP A 41 -10.68 0.39 9.13
N ASP A 42 -9.36 0.27 9.11
CA ASP A 42 -8.38 1.36 9.16
C ASP A 42 -8.63 2.45 8.11
N PHE A 43 -8.90 2.07 6.87
CA PHE A 43 -9.26 2.98 5.78
C PHE A 43 -10.57 3.71 6.09
N MET A 44 -11.66 2.98 6.37
CA MET A 44 -12.98 3.57 6.62
C MET A 44 -12.99 4.48 7.86
N GLN A 45 -12.13 4.22 8.84
CA GLN A 45 -11.97 5.07 10.02
C GLN A 45 -11.35 6.43 9.68
N ARG A 46 -10.44 6.48 8.69
CA ARG A 46 -9.62 7.65 8.37
C ARG A 46 -10.13 8.50 7.19
N LEU A 47 -11.18 8.07 6.52
CA LEU A 47 -11.83 8.88 5.48
C LEU A 47 -12.24 10.23 6.04
N SER A 48 -11.74 11.29 5.39
CA SER A 48 -12.19 12.66 5.61
C SER A 48 -13.57 12.90 5.00
N GLN A 49 -14.09 14.11 5.21
CA GLN A 49 -15.29 14.55 4.53
C GLN A 49 -15.08 14.63 3.01
N PHE A 50 -13.99 15.26 2.56
CA PHE A 50 -13.67 15.36 1.14
C PHE A 50 -13.47 14.00 0.48
N ASP A 51 -12.83 13.05 1.17
CA ASP A 51 -12.64 11.67 0.68
C ASP A 51 -13.96 11.03 0.24
N MET A 52 -14.99 11.15 1.08
CA MET A 52 -16.31 10.58 0.84
C MET A 52 -17.05 11.33 -0.25
N GLU A 53 -17.04 12.67 -0.19
CA GLU A 53 -17.68 13.54 -1.18
C GLU A 53 -17.12 13.32 -2.59
N ALA A 54 -15.80 13.30 -2.73
CA ALA A 54 -15.15 13.18 -4.02
C ALA A 54 -15.31 11.78 -4.64
N ARG A 55 -15.25 10.71 -3.84
CA ARG A 55 -15.53 9.34 -4.31
C ARG A 55 -17.00 9.15 -4.69
N MET A 56 -17.93 9.80 -3.98
CA MET A 56 -19.36 9.79 -4.32
C MET A 56 -19.74 10.82 -5.39
N LYS A 57 -18.81 11.71 -5.76
CA LYS A 57 -18.99 12.80 -6.72
C LYS A 57 -20.18 13.69 -6.35
N THR A 58 -20.24 14.10 -5.09
CA THR A 58 -21.33 14.92 -4.55
C THR A 58 -20.80 16.09 -3.73
N VAL A 59 -21.57 17.18 -3.68
CA VAL A 59 -21.35 18.34 -2.80
C VAL A 59 -22.13 18.24 -1.50
N ASP A 60 -23.01 17.24 -1.40
CA ASP A 60 -23.78 17.00 -0.20
C ASP A 60 -22.88 16.43 0.88
N HIS A 61 -23.11 16.84 2.13
CA HIS A 61 -22.38 16.29 3.27
C HIS A 61 -22.67 14.78 3.41
N VAL A 62 -21.66 13.96 3.17
CA VAL A 62 -21.74 12.49 3.27
C VAL A 62 -21.41 11.99 4.66
N ILE A 63 -22.25 11.12 5.22
CA ILE A 63 -21.92 10.36 6.44
C ILE A 63 -21.46 8.94 6.13
N LYS A 64 -20.63 8.35 7.00
CA LYS A 64 -20.07 6.99 6.80
C LYS A 64 -21.10 5.90 6.45
N PRO A 65 -22.32 5.85 7.04
CA PRO A 65 -23.33 4.88 6.62
C PRO A 65 -23.76 4.99 5.15
N GLU A 66 -23.78 6.22 4.61
CA GLU A 66 -24.12 6.49 3.21
C GLU A 66 -22.97 6.12 2.29
N PHE A 67 -21.75 6.49 2.65
CA PHE A 67 -20.54 6.07 1.92
C PHE A 67 -20.43 4.53 1.86
N LYS A 68 -20.66 3.84 2.99
CA LYS A 68 -20.72 2.37 3.02
C LYS A 68 -21.78 1.82 2.08
N ARG A 69 -22.97 2.43 2.01
CA ARG A 69 -24.03 2.03 1.06
C ARG A 69 -23.59 2.23 -0.39
N PHE A 70 -22.93 3.34 -0.69
CA PHE A 70 -22.36 3.62 -2.00
C PHE A 70 -21.33 2.53 -2.41
N VAL A 71 -20.35 2.23 -1.57
CA VAL A 71 -19.34 1.18 -1.85
C VAL A 71 -20.00 -0.18 -2.08
N ARG A 72 -20.99 -0.56 -1.26
CA ARG A 72 -21.72 -1.83 -1.41
C ARG A 72 -22.44 -1.96 -2.76
N ASN A 73 -22.94 -0.86 -3.31
CA ASN A 73 -23.65 -0.87 -4.60
C ASN A 73 -22.70 -1.03 -5.80
N HIS A 74 -21.39 -0.92 -5.60
CA HIS A 74 -20.39 -1.00 -6.66
C HIS A 74 -19.58 -2.32 -6.66
N THR A 75 -19.91 -3.27 -5.78
CA THR A 75 -19.36 -4.63 -5.81
C THR A 75 -20.05 -5.48 -6.86
N LEU A 76 -19.27 -6.34 -7.54
CA LEU A 76 -19.74 -7.12 -8.68
C LEU A 76 -19.48 -8.62 -8.47
N ASP A 77 -20.28 -9.45 -9.13
CA ASP A 77 -19.98 -10.87 -9.26
C ASP A 77 -18.92 -11.12 -10.33
N TRP A 78 -18.05 -12.08 -10.05
CA TRP A 78 -17.04 -12.58 -10.99
C TRP A 78 -17.66 -13.51 -12.03
N SER A 79 -17.38 -13.28 -13.32
CA SER A 79 -17.61 -14.31 -14.35
C SER A 79 -16.55 -15.40 -14.30
N GLU A 80 -16.78 -16.52 -15.01
CA GLU A 80 -15.77 -17.57 -15.17
C GLU A 80 -14.51 -17.04 -15.89
N GLN A 81 -14.70 -16.17 -16.88
CA GLN A 81 -13.60 -15.56 -17.63
C GLN A 81 -12.75 -14.64 -16.75
N ASP A 82 -13.39 -13.82 -15.90
CA ASP A 82 -12.70 -12.95 -14.95
C ASP A 82 -11.80 -13.76 -14.01
N ARG A 83 -12.34 -14.85 -13.44
CA ARG A 83 -11.60 -15.77 -12.56
C ARG A 83 -10.44 -16.42 -13.31
N ALA A 84 -10.65 -16.83 -14.55
CA ALA A 84 -9.60 -17.45 -15.36
C ALA A 84 -8.42 -16.50 -15.59
N TYR A 85 -8.67 -15.24 -15.93
CA TYR A 85 -7.60 -14.24 -16.13
C TYR A 85 -6.79 -13.99 -14.86
N VAL A 86 -7.46 -13.79 -13.72
CA VAL A 86 -6.78 -13.55 -12.44
C VAL A 86 -6.00 -14.78 -11.99
N ASN A 87 -6.58 -15.98 -12.08
CA ASN A 87 -5.88 -17.21 -11.70
C ASN A 87 -4.66 -17.47 -12.59
N GLN A 88 -4.77 -17.21 -13.90
CA GLN A 88 -3.63 -17.36 -14.79
C GLN A 88 -2.52 -16.35 -14.45
N ALA A 89 -2.86 -15.07 -14.28
CA ALA A 89 -1.90 -14.04 -13.89
C ALA A 89 -1.20 -14.39 -12.57
N TYR A 90 -1.95 -14.86 -11.58
CA TYR A 90 -1.40 -15.29 -10.30
C TYR A 90 -0.50 -16.52 -10.42
N ALA A 91 -0.90 -17.54 -11.18
CA ALA A 91 -0.09 -18.75 -11.37
C ALA A 91 1.27 -18.43 -12.02
N GLU A 92 1.29 -17.49 -12.98
CA GLU A 92 2.52 -17.00 -13.59
C GLU A 92 3.37 -16.19 -12.60
N LEU A 93 2.76 -15.28 -11.83
CA LEU A 93 3.45 -14.51 -10.79
C LEU A 93 4.02 -15.42 -9.69
N LYS A 94 3.28 -16.44 -9.30
CA LYS A 94 3.65 -17.35 -8.21
C LYS A 94 5.00 -18.02 -8.48
N GLN A 95 5.29 -18.38 -9.72
CA GLN A 95 6.59 -18.96 -10.09
C GLN A 95 7.76 -18.04 -9.73
N GLU A 96 7.56 -16.73 -9.86
CA GLU A 96 8.58 -15.72 -9.52
C GLU A 96 8.57 -15.36 -8.04
N LEU A 97 7.38 -15.30 -7.42
CA LEU A 97 7.23 -15.05 -5.98
C LEU A 97 7.88 -16.16 -5.14
N ASP A 98 7.78 -17.42 -5.58
CA ASP A 98 8.34 -18.60 -4.90
C ASP A 98 9.89 -18.58 -4.84
N HIS A 99 10.56 -17.68 -5.58
CA HIS A 99 12.00 -17.44 -5.45
C HIS A 99 12.37 -16.68 -4.16
N TYR A 100 11.39 -16.13 -3.46
CA TYR A 100 11.57 -15.33 -2.25
C TYR A 100 10.83 -15.97 -1.06
N PRO A 101 11.40 -15.93 0.15
CA PRO A 101 10.75 -16.43 1.37
C PRO A 101 9.66 -15.45 1.88
N LEU A 102 8.64 -15.19 1.06
CA LEU A 102 7.55 -14.27 1.40
C LEU A 102 6.53 -14.95 2.32
N ASP A 103 6.38 -14.45 3.54
CA ASP A 103 5.29 -14.85 4.45
C ASP A 103 3.99 -14.14 4.07
N LEU A 104 3.25 -14.74 3.15
CA LEU A 104 1.94 -14.29 2.69
C LEU A 104 0.82 -15.01 3.44
N PRO A 105 -0.36 -14.38 3.64
CA PRO A 105 -1.49 -15.05 4.26
C PRO A 105 -1.95 -16.26 3.43
N HIS A 106 -2.40 -17.34 4.09
CA HIS A 106 -2.91 -18.56 3.43
C HIS A 106 -3.94 -18.33 2.32
N SER A 107 -4.68 -17.23 2.40
CA SER A 107 -5.59 -16.82 1.33
C SER A 107 -5.62 -15.31 1.17
N ILE A 108 -5.59 -14.88 -0.09
CA ILE A 108 -5.85 -13.51 -0.54
C ILE A 108 -7.28 -13.46 -1.07
N ASN A 109 -8.07 -12.52 -0.58
CA ASN A 109 -9.44 -12.34 -1.06
C ASN A 109 -9.43 -11.53 -2.35
N MET A 110 -10.13 -11.98 -3.39
CA MET A 110 -10.30 -11.23 -4.64
C MET A 110 -11.70 -10.64 -4.68
N ILE A 111 -11.78 -9.32 -4.81
CA ILE A 111 -13.03 -8.56 -4.90
C ILE A 111 -13.06 -7.84 -6.24
N LEU A 112 -14.20 -7.91 -6.94
CA LEU A 112 -14.45 -7.21 -8.18
C LEU A 112 -15.39 -6.03 -7.95
N THR A 113 -15.06 -4.86 -8.47
CA THR A 113 -15.91 -3.67 -8.40
C THR A 113 -16.06 -3.00 -9.76
N THR A 114 -16.98 -2.03 -9.82
CA THR A 114 -17.12 -1.13 -10.97
C THR A 114 -15.96 -0.14 -11.10
N GLY A 115 -15.24 0.13 -10.00
CA GLY A 115 -14.22 1.17 -9.91
C GLY A 115 -14.71 2.56 -9.54
N ALA A 116 -16.03 2.78 -9.54
CA ALA A 116 -16.60 4.07 -9.18
C ALA A 116 -16.27 4.48 -7.73
N GLU A 117 -16.01 3.52 -6.85
CA GLU A 117 -15.71 3.78 -5.45
C GLU A 117 -14.29 4.26 -5.17
N GLU A 118 -13.35 4.02 -6.08
CA GLU A 118 -11.91 4.31 -5.89
C GLU A 118 -11.26 4.81 -7.19
N GLY A 119 -11.98 5.63 -7.97
CA GLY A 119 -11.41 6.30 -9.14
C GLY A 119 -10.82 5.35 -10.20
N THR A 120 -11.34 4.13 -10.30
CA THR A 120 -10.86 3.04 -11.17
C THR A 120 -9.47 2.47 -10.86
N ALA A 121 -8.87 2.83 -9.72
CA ALA A 121 -7.59 2.30 -9.27
C ALA A 121 -7.76 0.93 -8.60
N ALA A 122 -6.84 0.00 -8.86
CA ALA A 122 -6.73 -1.19 -8.02
C ALA A 122 -6.19 -0.77 -6.65
N TYR A 123 -6.55 -1.54 -5.62
CA TYR A 123 -6.12 -1.27 -4.25
C TYR A 123 -6.28 -2.51 -3.36
N THR A 124 -5.70 -2.45 -2.17
CA THR A 124 -5.91 -3.44 -1.11
C THR A 124 -6.64 -2.88 0.10
N ARG A 125 -7.40 -3.76 0.76
CA ARG A 125 -7.92 -3.53 2.12
C ARG A 125 -7.77 -4.81 2.93
N GLY A 126 -6.95 -4.75 3.98
CA GLY A 126 -6.56 -5.93 4.76
C GLY A 126 -5.82 -6.94 3.88
N LYS A 127 -6.43 -8.12 3.66
CA LYS A 127 -5.89 -9.17 2.79
C LYS A 127 -6.65 -9.33 1.47
N ALA A 128 -7.48 -8.35 1.10
CA ALA A 128 -8.14 -8.35 -0.18
C ALA A 128 -7.38 -7.50 -1.19
N ILE A 129 -7.33 -8.00 -2.41
CA ILE A 129 -7.05 -7.22 -3.62
C ILE A 129 -8.40 -6.90 -4.26
N ILE A 130 -8.64 -5.62 -4.48
CA ILE A 130 -9.83 -5.10 -5.14
C ILE A 130 -9.43 -4.71 -6.57
N LEU A 131 -10.08 -5.34 -7.55
CA LEU A 131 -9.85 -5.08 -8.96
C LEU A 131 -11.12 -4.53 -9.61
N GLN A 132 -10.93 -3.67 -10.60
CA GLN A 132 -12.00 -3.19 -11.47
C GLN A 132 -12.08 -4.05 -12.72
N ARG A 133 -13.29 -4.23 -13.26
CA ARG A 133 -13.50 -5.11 -14.42
C ARG A 133 -12.70 -4.69 -15.65
N ASP A 134 -12.50 -3.39 -15.87
CA ASP A 134 -11.70 -2.86 -16.98
C ASP A 134 -10.20 -3.19 -16.86
N LYS A 135 -9.71 -3.55 -15.67
CA LYS A 135 -8.33 -4.01 -15.45
C LYS A 135 -8.13 -5.49 -15.72
N LEU A 136 -9.21 -6.26 -15.90
CA LEU A 136 -9.15 -7.71 -16.14
C LEU A 136 -8.81 -8.04 -17.59
N VAL A 137 -7.68 -7.51 -18.06
CA VAL A 137 -7.10 -7.83 -19.36
C VAL A 137 -5.87 -8.69 -19.12
N LEU A 138 -5.92 -9.95 -19.56
CA LEU A 138 -4.79 -10.85 -19.44
C LEU A 138 -3.57 -10.28 -20.16
N GLY A 139 -2.45 -10.19 -19.45
CA GLY A 139 -1.21 -9.70 -20.01
C GLY A 139 -0.26 -9.17 -18.94
N LYS A 140 0.74 -8.42 -19.40
CA LYS A 140 1.77 -7.83 -18.53
C LYS A 140 1.18 -6.90 -17.47
N GLU A 141 0.16 -6.13 -17.83
CA GLU A 141 -0.40 -5.11 -16.95
C GLU A 141 -1.15 -5.70 -15.77
N LEU A 142 -2.02 -6.70 -15.99
CA LEU A 142 -2.69 -7.39 -14.88
C LEU A 142 -1.68 -8.03 -13.91
N LYS A 143 -0.58 -8.61 -14.43
CA LYS A 143 0.48 -9.14 -13.58
C LYS A 143 1.23 -8.05 -12.80
N ARG A 144 1.48 -6.90 -13.42
CA ARG A 144 2.10 -5.76 -12.76
C ARG A 144 1.23 -5.25 -11.61
N ILE A 145 -0.06 -5.06 -11.88
CA ILE A 145 -1.05 -4.69 -10.85
C ILE A 145 -1.03 -5.74 -9.75
N MET A 146 -1.24 -7.02 -10.06
CA MET A 146 -1.28 -8.05 -9.02
C MET A 146 0.01 -8.15 -8.18
N ALA A 147 1.20 -7.99 -8.79
CA ALA A 147 2.45 -7.95 -8.03
C ALA A 147 2.51 -6.74 -7.09
N HIS A 148 2.11 -5.57 -7.57
CA HIS A 148 1.98 -4.33 -6.78
C HIS A 148 1.02 -4.54 -5.59
N GLU A 149 -0.19 -5.05 -5.83
CA GLU A 149 -1.17 -5.30 -4.77
C GLU A 149 -0.75 -6.39 -3.77
N ILE A 150 -0.02 -7.42 -4.22
CA ILE A 150 0.53 -8.45 -3.33
C ILE A 150 1.56 -7.85 -2.37
N PHE A 151 2.33 -6.84 -2.79
CA PHE A 151 3.29 -6.15 -1.93
C PHE A 151 2.58 -5.51 -0.73
N HIS A 152 1.46 -4.82 -0.94
CA HIS A 152 0.68 -4.20 0.15
C HIS A 152 0.16 -5.21 1.17
N ILE A 153 -0.20 -6.42 0.71
CA ILE A 153 -0.60 -7.50 1.62
C ILE A 153 0.61 -8.02 2.40
N TYR A 154 1.75 -8.18 1.72
CA TYR A 154 2.99 -8.65 2.33
C TYR A 154 3.47 -7.71 3.43
N THR A 155 3.63 -6.42 3.15
CA THR A 155 4.11 -5.41 4.13
C THR A 155 3.16 -5.27 5.31
N ARG A 156 1.84 -5.34 5.08
CA ARG A 156 0.82 -5.31 6.14
C ARG A 156 0.86 -6.53 7.05
N HIS A 157 1.30 -7.69 6.53
CA HIS A 157 1.49 -8.90 7.35
C HIS A 157 2.86 -8.94 8.05
N ASN A 158 3.84 -8.19 7.54
CA ASN A 158 5.24 -8.26 7.94
C ASN A 158 5.80 -6.89 8.33
N LEU A 159 5.34 -6.33 9.45
CA LEU A 159 5.70 -4.95 9.86
C LEU A 159 7.21 -4.71 10.00
N ALA A 160 7.96 -5.64 10.59
CA ALA A 160 9.41 -5.50 10.69
C ALA A 160 10.08 -5.44 9.30
N LYS A 161 9.56 -6.21 8.33
CA LYS A 161 10.07 -6.19 6.95
C LYS A 161 9.63 -4.92 6.21
N LYS A 162 8.41 -4.44 6.46
CA LYS A 162 7.94 -3.12 5.99
C LYS A 162 8.92 -2.03 6.45
N ASP A 163 9.28 -2.01 7.73
CA ASP A 163 10.24 -1.05 8.28
C ASP A 163 11.61 -1.15 7.58
N GLU A 164 12.18 -2.35 7.45
CA GLU A 164 13.45 -2.55 6.74
C GLU A 164 13.39 -2.04 5.29
N LEU A 165 12.29 -2.31 4.58
CA LEU A 165 12.09 -1.89 3.20
C LEU A 165 11.95 -0.36 3.08
N TYR A 166 11.20 0.27 3.97
CA TYR A 166 11.00 1.72 4.01
C TYR A 166 12.32 2.44 4.34
N GLN A 167 13.07 1.95 5.33
CA GLN A 167 14.38 2.47 5.68
C GLN A 167 15.38 2.37 4.52
N SER A 168 15.25 1.34 3.67
CA SER A 168 16.12 1.17 2.52
C SER A 168 16.05 2.30 1.48
N ILE A 169 14.93 3.06 1.50
CA ILE A 169 14.64 4.24 0.69
C ILE A 169 14.54 5.53 1.52
N GLY A 170 15.04 5.53 2.76
CA GLY A 170 15.22 6.74 3.58
C GLY A 170 14.08 7.07 4.55
N PHE A 171 13.02 6.26 4.60
CA PHE A 171 11.88 6.52 5.48
C PHE A 171 12.03 5.81 6.83
N ASP A 172 11.85 6.56 7.91
CA ASP A 172 11.81 6.04 9.28
C ASP A 172 10.41 6.15 9.87
N TYR A 173 10.07 5.19 10.73
CA TYR A 173 8.82 5.20 11.48
C TYR A 173 8.87 6.28 12.56
N VAL A 174 7.85 7.14 12.58
CA VAL A 174 7.76 8.29 13.48
C VAL A 174 6.51 8.28 14.35
N GLY A 175 5.67 7.24 14.20
CA GLY A 175 4.33 7.21 14.80
C GLY A 175 3.31 7.95 13.94
N GLU A 176 2.03 7.62 14.11
CA GLU A 176 0.96 8.32 13.40
C GLU A 176 0.89 9.77 13.88
N ILE A 177 0.98 10.69 12.92
CA ILE A 177 0.82 12.13 13.16
C ILE A 177 -0.55 12.53 12.60
N GLU A 178 -1.31 13.26 13.42
CA GLU A 178 -2.60 13.82 13.00
C GLU A 178 -2.39 14.88 11.92
N PHE A 179 -3.32 14.93 10.97
CA PHE A 179 -3.30 15.96 9.94
C PHE A 179 -3.50 17.34 10.56
N PRO A 180 -2.90 18.42 10.00
CA PRO A 180 -3.18 19.77 10.47
C PRO A 180 -4.69 20.04 10.46
N ASP A 181 -5.21 20.67 11.51
CA ASP A 181 -6.65 20.86 11.72
C ASP A 181 -7.34 21.48 10.48
N ASP A 182 -6.72 22.48 9.87
CA ASP A 182 -7.21 23.18 8.66
C ASP A 182 -7.27 22.28 7.40
N LEU A 183 -6.66 21.09 7.44
CA LEU A 183 -6.56 20.15 6.32
C LEU A 183 -7.19 18.79 6.61
N GLU A 184 -7.59 18.48 7.84
CA GLU A 184 -8.12 17.17 8.21
C GLU A 184 -9.33 16.78 7.35
N ASP A 185 -10.29 17.67 7.20
CA ASP A 185 -11.50 17.48 6.38
C ASP A 185 -11.20 17.33 4.87
N ARG A 186 -10.00 17.74 4.44
CA ARG A 186 -9.54 17.70 3.05
C ARG A 186 -8.56 16.57 2.77
N LYS A 187 -8.16 15.80 3.78
CA LYS A 187 -7.25 14.65 3.61
C LYS A 187 -7.78 13.72 2.51
N ILE A 188 -6.89 13.21 1.68
CA ILE A 188 -7.20 12.15 0.73
C ILE A 188 -6.51 10.87 1.20
N THR A 189 -7.30 9.88 1.61
CA THR A 189 -6.78 8.65 2.21
C THR A 189 -6.43 7.63 1.12
N ASN A 190 -5.21 7.10 1.16
CA ASN A 190 -4.79 5.95 0.38
C ASN A 190 -5.25 4.65 1.07
N PRO A 191 -6.06 3.78 0.45
CA PRO A 191 -6.45 2.50 1.04
C PRO A 191 -5.27 1.55 1.32
N ASP A 192 -4.21 1.61 0.53
CA ASP A 192 -3.04 0.72 0.64
C ASP A 192 -2.10 1.12 1.79
N ALA A 193 -2.06 2.40 2.13
CA ALA A 193 -1.36 2.95 3.28
C ALA A 193 -2.16 4.10 3.91
N PRO A 194 -3.17 3.80 4.75
CA PRO A 194 -4.09 4.82 5.27
C PRO A 194 -3.49 5.68 6.39
N LEU A 195 -2.34 5.26 6.93
CA LEU A 195 -1.62 5.91 8.03
C LEU A 195 -0.60 6.92 7.49
N ASN A 196 -0.41 8.01 8.23
CA ASN A 196 0.69 8.95 8.04
C ASN A 196 1.67 8.76 9.20
N ASP A 197 2.58 7.78 9.07
CA ASP A 197 3.39 7.29 10.19
C ASP A 197 4.89 7.13 9.88
N TYR A 198 5.34 7.55 8.69
CA TYR A 198 6.75 7.58 8.32
C TYR A 198 7.16 8.95 7.79
N ALA A 199 8.40 9.34 8.05
CA ALA A 199 9.01 10.55 7.51
C ALA A 199 10.38 10.22 6.89
N ILE A 200 10.80 11.05 5.94
CA ILE A 200 12.12 10.96 5.30
C ILE A 200 12.99 12.13 5.74
N LEU A 201 14.27 11.87 6.04
CA LEU A 201 15.24 12.92 6.33
C LEU A 201 15.79 13.50 5.01
N VAL A 202 15.52 14.78 4.77
CA VAL A 202 15.87 15.50 3.55
C VAL A 202 16.35 16.90 3.87
N GLU A 203 16.77 17.68 2.86
CA GLU A 203 17.17 19.07 3.06
C GLU A 203 16.09 20.05 2.56
N TYR A 204 15.70 20.98 3.43
CA TYR A 204 14.88 22.14 3.09
C TYR A 204 15.66 23.41 3.48
N ASN A 205 15.83 24.35 2.55
CA ASN A 205 16.62 25.57 2.77
C ASN A 205 18.03 25.31 3.35
N GLN A 206 18.73 24.28 2.86
CA GLN A 206 20.07 23.86 3.31
C GLN A 206 20.12 23.41 4.78
N GLN A 207 18.98 23.05 5.37
CA GLN A 207 18.90 22.47 6.71
C GLN A 207 18.28 21.07 6.63
N PRO A 208 18.79 20.09 7.40
CA PRO A 208 18.17 18.79 7.50
C PRO A 208 16.81 18.91 8.20
N VAL A 209 15.78 18.31 7.61
CA VAL A 209 14.41 18.27 8.12
C VAL A 209 13.82 16.88 7.93
N TRP A 210 12.95 16.47 8.86
CA TRP A 210 12.11 15.29 8.68
C TRP A 210 10.82 15.71 7.96
N ALA A 211 10.55 15.06 6.84
CA ALA A 211 9.43 15.39 5.96
C ALA A 211 8.48 14.21 5.87
N MET A 212 7.24 14.37 6.32
CA MET A 212 6.19 13.36 6.23
C MET A 212 5.33 13.62 4.98
N PRO A 213 5.16 12.64 4.08
CA PRO A 213 4.27 12.79 2.93
C PRO A 213 2.82 12.91 3.38
N ILE A 214 2.12 13.92 2.86
CA ILE A 214 0.71 14.16 3.13
C ILE A 214 -0.06 14.35 1.82
N LEU A 215 -1.30 13.85 1.81
CA LEU A 215 -2.21 13.87 0.68
C LEU A 215 -3.50 14.59 1.07
N TYR A 216 -3.82 15.67 0.36
CA TYR A 216 -5.05 16.42 0.61
C TYR A 216 -5.57 17.07 -0.66
N SER A 217 -6.83 17.46 -0.64
CA SER A 217 -7.47 18.13 -1.75
C SER A 217 -7.04 19.60 -1.86
N VAL A 218 -6.78 20.06 -3.09
CA VAL A 218 -6.67 21.49 -3.40
C VAL A 218 -7.95 22.26 -3.09
N SER A 219 -9.11 21.59 -3.09
CA SER A 219 -10.42 22.17 -2.84
C SER A 219 -10.93 21.78 -1.45
N GLU A 220 -11.71 22.65 -0.81
CA GLU A 220 -12.38 22.34 0.47
C GLU A 220 -13.52 21.33 0.30
N LYS A 221 -14.19 21.36 -0.84
CA LYS A 221 -15.31 20.47 -1.20
C LYS A 221 -15.15 19.95 -2.61
N TYR A 222 -15.86 18.85 -2.93
CA TYR A 222 -15.95 18.38 -4.31
C TYR A 222 -16.58 19.45 -5.20
N ASP A 223 -16.04 19.64 -6.41
CA ASP A 223 -16.51 20.65 -7.36
C ASP A 223 -17.25 19.95 -8.51
N LEU A 224 -18.56 20.19 -8.63
CA LEU A 224 -19.39 19.57 -9.68
C LEU A 224 -19.05 20.09 -11.09
N ASP A 225 -18.65 21.35 -11.20
CA ASP A 225 -18.33 21.97 -12.50
C ASP A 225 -16.98 21.46 -13.01
N LYS A 226 -15.99 21.32 -12.11
CA LYS A 226 -14.72 20.66 -12.43
C LYS A 226 -14.90 19.15 -12.65
N GLY A 227 -15.73 18.50 -11.85
CA GLY A 227 -16.03 17.07 -11.92
C GLY A 227 -14.79 16.17 -11.78
N GLY A 228 -14.89 14.95 -12.31
CA GLY A 228 -13.79 13.98 -12.37
C GLY A 228 -13.54 13.20 -11.07
N GLU A 229 -12.45 12.44 -11.04
CA GLU A 229 -12.05 11.63 -9.88
C GLU A 229 -11.28 12.46 -8.84
N PHE A 230 -11.21 11.97 -7.60
CA PHE A 230 -10.47 12.62 -6.51
C PHE A 230 -8.98 12.85 -6.85
N PHE A 231 -8.37 12.03 -7.72
CA PHE A 231 -7.02 12.24 -8.25
C PHE A 231 -6.83 13.62 -8.88
N ASN A 232 -7.87 14.21 -9.48
CA ASN A 232 -7.81 15.54 -10.09
C ASN A 232 -7.73 16.69 -9.06
N TYR A 233 -7.95 16.36 -7.78
CA TYR A 233 -7.91 17.29 -6.66
C TYR A 233 -6.70 17.07 -5.76
N LEU A 234 -6.03 15.92 -5.91
CA LEU A 234 -4.93 15.47 -5.06
C LEU A 234 -3.72 16.42 -5.12
N LEU A 235 -3.36 16.95 -3.96
CA LEU A 235 -2.07 17.55 -3.71
C LEU A 235 -1.21 16.56 -2.92
N PHE A 236 -0.01 16.34 -3.43
CA PHE A 236 1.05 15.62 -2.74
C PHE A 236 2.08 16.63 -2.23
N LYS A 237 2.19 16.75 -0.91
CA LYS A 237 3.09 17.67 -0.22
C LYS A 237 3.79 16.94 0.92
N PHE A 238 4.66 17.67 1.61
CA PHE A 238 5.30 17.18 2.82
C PHE A 238 5.03 18.13 3.98
N LEU A 239 4.62 17.56 5.11
CA LEU A 239 4.60 18.24 6.40
C LEU A 239 5.98 18.10 7.04
N ILE A 240 6.61 19.20 7.41
CA ILE A 240 7.85 19.16 8.17
C ILE A 240 7.51 18.83 9.61
N VAL A 241 8.11 17.76 10.10
CA VAL A 241 7.88 17.20 11.44
C VAL A 241 9.21 17.14 12.19
N ALA A 242 9.11 16.84 13.49
CA ALA A 242 10.17 16.89 14.48
C ALA A 242 10.48 18.30 14.99
N ASP A 243 10.36 18.49 16.30
CA ASP A 243 10.83 19.71 16.98
C ASP A 243 12.36 19.69 17.20
N LYS A 244 12.90 20.75 17.83
CA LYS A 244 14.35 20.87 18.08
C LYS A 244 14.86 19.85 19.10
N GLU A 245 13.95 19.32 19.90
CA GLU A 245 14.17 18.31 20.93
C GLU A 245 14.10 16.89 20.33
N GLY A 246 13.66 16.74 19.08
CA GLY A 246 13.54 15.48 18.36
C GLY A 246 12.24 14.72 18.61
N ASN A 247 11.22 15.38 19.17
CA ASN A 247 9.89 14.79 19.32
C ASN A 247 9.14 14.88 17.99
N TRP A 248 8.48 13.79 17.58
CA TRP A 248 7.67 13.73 16.36
C TRP A 248 6.39 14.56 16.49
N THR A 249 6.49 15.86 16.19
CA THR A 249 5.41 16.83 16.26
C THR A 249 5.65 17.97 15.25
N TYR A 250 4.71 18.91 15.15
CA TYR A 250 4.80 20.13 14.33
C TYR A 250 4.04 21.27 15.02
N ASP A 251 4.27 22.51 14.58
CA ASP A 251 3.51 23.69 15.02
C ASP A 251 2.16 23.69 14.31
N ASP A 252 1.09 23.36 15.03
CA ASP A 252 -0.26 23.24 14.47
C ASP A 252 -0.90 24.61 14.15
N ASP A 253 -0.50 25.68 14.85
CA ASP A 253 -0.95 27.03 14.50
C ASP A 253 -0.33 27.52 13.18
N HIS A 254 0.85 27.00 12.82
CA HIS A 254 1.61 27.39 11.62
C HIS A 254 2.34 26.18 10.99
N PRO A 255 1.61 25.20 10.42
CA PRO A 255 2.22 24.00 9.89
C PRO A 255 3.11 24.32 8.68
N LEU A 256 4.36 23.87 8.73
CA LEU A 256 5.27 24.02 7.60
C LEU A 256 5.03 22.90 6.58
N ILE A 257 4.29 23.22 5.52
CA ILE A 257 3.98 22.33 4.41
C ILE A 257 4.73 22.79 3.16
N VAL A 258 5.47 21.87 2.54
CA VAL A 258 6.36 22.18 1.42
C VAL A 258 6.11 21.27 0.21
N ASP A 259 6.45 21.75 -0.97
CA ASP A 259 6.45 20.96 -2.19
C ASP A 259 7.61 19.97 -2.24
N ARG A 260 7.38 18.83 -2.90
CA ARG A 260 8.47 17.88 -3.22
C ARG A 260 9.63 18.55 -3.98
N SER A 261 9.38 19.60 -4.76
CA SER A 261 10.44 20.33 -5.48
C SER A 261 11.34 21.17 -4.59
N GLU A 262 10.93 21.44 -3.35
CA GLU A 262 11.70 22.23 -2.39
C GLU A 262 12.61 21.35 -1.51
N LEU A 263 12.42 20.02 -1.58
CA LEU A 263 13.16 19.04 -0.79
C LEU A 263 14.32 18.45 -1.62
N ASN A 264 15.55 18.78 -1.24
CA ASN A 264 16.74 18.18 -1.84
C ASN A 264 17.07 16.84 -1.17
N GLY A 265 17.63 15.89 -1.92
CA GLY A 265 18.02 14.58 -1.40
C GLY A 265 16.88 13.54 -1.39
N PHE A 266 15.67 13.90 -1.81
CA PHE A 266 14.53 12.98 -1.85
C PHE A 266 14.72 11.88 -2.92
N LEU A 267 14.92 12.27 -4.19
CA LEU A 267 15.05 11.32 -5.30
C LEU A 267 16.34 10.51 -5.23
N GLU A 268 17.39 11.07 -4.64
CA GLU A 268 18.64 10.36 -4.35
C GLU A 268 18.45 9.17 -3.39
N GLN A 269 17.45 9.24 -2.51
CA GLN A 269 17.12 8.17 -1.56
C GLN A 269 16.12 7.16 -2.12
N VAL A 270 15.02 7.64 -2.71
CA VAL A 270 13.92 6.78 -3.19
C VAL A 270 14.17 6.19 -4.58
N GLY A 271 15.08 6.79 -5.35
CA GLY A 271 15.40 6.41 -6.71
C GLY A 271 14.44 6.95 -7.77
N TYR A 272 14.62 6.47 -9.00
CA TYR A 272 13.99 7.02 -10.22
C TYR A 272 13.16 5.98 -10.99
N ASN A 273 12.78 4.87 -10.34
CA ASN A 273 12.07 3.76 -10.99
C ASN A 273 10.58 4.00 -11.24
N THR A 274 9.96 4.92 -10.48
CA THR A 274 8.54 5.26 -10.62
C THR A 274 8.32 6.75 -10.41
N ASN A 275 7.24 7.27 -11.01
CA ASN A 275 6.70 8.59 -10.72
C ASN A 275 5.59 8.54 -9.65
N TYR A 276 5.18 7.35 -9.22
CA TYR A 276 4.14 7.16 -8.22
C TYR A 276 4.72 7.25 -6.81
N ILE A 277 5.12 8.47 -6.46
CA ILE A 277 5.94 8.78 -5.28
C ILE A 277 5.11 9.29 -4.08
N ILE A 278 3.80 9.15 -4.13
CA ILE A 278 2.87 9.77 -3.18
C ILE A 278 2.98 9.19 -1.76
N HIS A 279 3.58 8.01 -1.61
CA HIS A 279 3.82 7.34 -0.33
C HIS A 279 4.99 6.33 -0.49
N PRO A 280 5.83 6.07 0.54
CA PRO A 280 6.87 5.03 0.46
C PRO A 280 6.33 3.64 0.10
N GLU A 281 5.12 3.32 0.55
CA GLU A 281 4.42 2.07 0.17
C GLU A 281 4.29 1.95 -1.35
N GLU A 282 3.83 2.99 -2.04
CA GLU A 282 3.61 2.99 -3.50
C GLU A 282 4.94 2.89 -4.27
N ILE A 283 5.95 3.62 -3.80
CA ILE A 283 7.30 3.57 -4.36
C ILE A 283 7.82 2.14 -4.32
N LEU A 284 7.70 1.47 -3.17
CA LEU A 284 8.19 0.12 -3.00
C LEU A 284 7.32 -0.92 -3.70
N ALA A 285 6.00 -0.75 -3.76
CA ALA A 285 5.10 -1.63 -4.49
C ALA A 285 5.43 -1.67 -5.99
N ASP A 286 5.70 -0.52 -6.61
CA ASP A 286 6.16 -0.46 -7.99
C ASP A 286 7.55 -1.10 -8.18
N ASN A 287 8.49 -0.84 -7.26
CA ASN A 287 9.80 -1.49 -7.31
C ASN A 287 9.70 -3.02 -7.14
N PHE A 288 8.79 -3.50 -6.29
CA PHE A 288 8.52 -4.91 -6.12
C PHE A 288 7.93 -5.54 -7.38
N ALA A 289 6.97 -4.87 -8.02
CA ALA A 289 6.44 -5.31 -9.31
C ALA A 289 7.52 -5.39 -10.39
N LEU A 290 8.44 -4.42 -10.45
CA LEU A 290 9.60 -4.46 -11.35
C LEU A 290 10.52 -5.65 -11.06
N LEU A 291 10.79 -5.91 -9.77
CA LEU A 291 11.63 -7.03 -9.32
C LEU A 291 11.02 -8.39 -9.70
N ILE A 292 9.76 -8.64 -9.32
CA ILE A 292 9.08 -9.92 -9.55
C ILE A 292 8.85 -10.19 -11.04
N LEU A 293 8.59 -9.15 -11.83
CA LEU A 293 8.44 -9.29 -13.28
C LEU A 293 9.78 -9.29 -14.03
N ASN A 294 10.91 -9.23 -13.33
CA ASN A 294 12.25 -9.14 -13.90
C ASN A 294 12.35 -8.06 -15.00
N THR A 295 11.73 -6.90 -14.76
CA THR A 295 11.69 -5.81 -15.75
C THR A 295 13.05 -5.14 -15.84
N GLN A 296 13.58 -4.99 -17.06
CA GLN A 296 14.85 -4.34 -17.35
C GLN A 296 14.78 -3.56 -18.68
N PRO A 297 15.56 -2.47 -18.84
CA PRO A 297 16.34 -1.81 -17.81
C PRO A 297 15.45 -1.04 -16.81
N VAL A 298 15.99 -0.77 -15.62
CA VAL A 298 15.39 0.12 -14.62
C VAL A 298 16.33 1.30 -14.34
N ASN A 299 15.78 2.44 -13.93
CA ASN A 299 16.55 3.67 -13.75
C ASN A 299 17.43 3.67 -12.48
N SER A 300 16.96 2.95 -11.44
CA SER A 300 17.59 2.81 -10.12
C SER A 300 17.75 1.32 -9.77
N PRO A 301 18.69 0.60 -10.43
CA PRO A 301 18.93 -0.81 -10.16
C PRO A 301 19.38 -1.09 -8.72
N GLU A 302 20.01 -0.12 -8.05
CA GLU A 302 20.41 -0.19 -6.65
C GLU A 302 19.23 -0.34 -5.68
N VAL A 303 18.08 0.30 -5.97
CA VAL A 303 16.86 0.16 -5.16
C VAL A 303 16.33 -1.26 -5.25
N ILE A 304 16.26 -1.82 -6.48
CA ILE A 304 15.87 -3.21 -6.72
C ILE A 304 16.83 -4.18 -6.01
N ALA A 305 18.15 -3.92 -6.04
CA ALA A 305 19.14 -4.75 -5.39
C ALA A 305 19.04 -4.73 -3.85
N LYS A 306 18.75 -3.56 -3.24
CA LYS A 306 18.49 -3.44 -1.80
C LYS A 306 17.24 -4.22 -1.40
N MET A 307 16.13 -3.99 -2.10
CA MET A 307 14.87 -4.71 -1.87
C MET A 307 15.06 -6.22 -1.98
N LYS A 308 15.72 -6.69 -3.04
CA LYS A 308 16.02 -8.11 -3.22
C LYS A 308 16.78 -8.70 -2.03
N ARG A 309 17.79 -7.98 -1.50
CA ARG A 309 18.56 -8.43 -0.33
C ARG A 309 17.67 -8.54 0.91
N ILE A 310 16.82 -7.56 1.14
CA ILE A 310 15.92 -7.50 2.30
C ILE A 310 14.89 -8.64 2.25
N LEU A 311 14.33 -8.92 1.07
CA LEU A 311 13.35 -9.99 0.88
C LEU A 311 13.93 -11.41 0.98
N MET A 312 15.25 -11.58 0.79
CA MET A 312 15.92 -12.90 0.87
C MET A 312 16.40 -13.26 2.28
N ASN A 313 16.37 -12.30 3.21
CA ASN A 313 16.79 -12.46 4.60
C ASN A 313 15.60 -12.63 5.53
#